data_AF-Q91UY6-F1
#
_entry.id   AF-Q91UY6-F1
#
_cell.length_a   1.000
_cell.length_b   1.000
_cell.length_c   1.000
_cell.angle_alpha   90.00
_cell.angle_beta   90.00
_cell.angle_gamma   90.00
#
_symmetry.space_group_name_H-M   'P 1'
#
loop_
_entity.id
_entity.type
_entity.pdbx_description
1 polymer ?
#
loop_
_entity_poly.entity_id
_entity_poly.type
_entity_poly.pdbx_seq_one_letter_code
_entity_poly.pdbx_strand_id
1 'polypeptide(L)'
;EGATVLDAMRKQLWVSQAAPNPKLRMSNIGKPCSRALWYDINGDEQAESFTPQTKLKFIVGDIVEAMLIYLAKEAGHSVTEMQSEIEIDDIKGHIDCMIDGELVDVKSASAFSMKKFKNGTLPDDDAFGYISQISGYANAFGKKSGTFLAFDKSGGELATYTHHEIEDTSAKIASVQHRRPL
;
A
#
# COMPACT_ATOMS: atom_id res chain seq x y z
N GLU A 1 -17.10 -10.01 7.22
CA GLU A 1 -16.10 -10.65 8.13
C GLU A 1 -14.74 -10.10 7.73
N GLY A 2 -13.98 -9.53 8.67
CA GLY A 2 -12.70 -8.88 8.35
C GLY A 2 -11.60 -9.91 8.10
N ALA A 3 -10.61 -9.56 7.27
CA ALA A 3 -9.46 -10.42 7.01
C ALA A 3 -8.77 -10.82 8.33
N THR A 4 -8.76 -12.11 8.63
CA THR A 4 -8.07 -12.62 9.82
C THR A 4 -6.58 -12.79 9.56
N VAL A 5 -5.77 -12.86 10.62
CA VAL A 5 -4.33 -13.20 10.51
C VAL A 5 -4.14 -14.52 9.73
N LEU A 6 -5.05 -15.48 9.89
CA LEU A 6 -5.03 -16.74 9.14
C LEU A 6 -5.27 -16.54 7.64
N ASP A 7 -6.17 -15.62 7.25
CA ASP A 7 -6.43 -15.31 5.84
C ASP A 7 -5.25 -14.60 5.19
N ALA A 8 -4.62 -13.67 5.92
CA ALA A 8 -3.37 -13.01 5.53
C ALA A 8 -2.23 -14.01 5.28
N MET A 9 -2.02 -14.94 6.23
CA MET A 9 -1.03 -16.00 6.06
C MET A 9 -1.40 -16.92 4.89
N ARG A 10 -2.69 -17.22 4.71
CA ARG A 10 -3.16 -18.07 3.61
C ARG A 10 -2.85 -17.48 2.24
N LYS A 11 -3.14 -16.19 2.08
CA LYS A 11 -2.82 -15.40 0.88
C LYS A 11 -1.37 -15.52 0.48
N GLN A 12 -0.41 -15.49 1.41
CA GLN A 12 1.01 -15.52 1.05
C GLN A 12 1.59 -16.93 0.92
N LEU A 13 1.09 -17.89 1.71
CA LEU A 13 1.65 -19.25 1.75
C LEU A 13 1.03 -20.20 0.70
N TRP A 14 -0.24 -19.99 0.33
CA TRP A 14 -0.96 -20.86 -0.60
C TRP A 14 -1.20 -20.26 -1.99
N VAL A 15 -0.92 -18.97 -2.21
CA VAL A 15 -0.94 -18.43 -3.57
C VAL A 15 0.19 -19.07 -4.38
N SER A 16 -0.24 -19.68 -5.48
CA SER A 16 0.54 -20.38 -6.51
C SER A 16 1.87 -19.70 -6.82
N GLN A 17 2.88 -20.49 -7.20
CA GLN A 17 4.16 -20.03 -7.77
C GLN A 17 4.01 -19.27 -9.11
N ALA A 18 2.80 -18.83 -9.46
CA ALA A 18 2.55 -18.03 -10.64
C ALA A 18 3.34 -16.71 -10.54
N ALA A 19 4.10 -16.42 -11.60
CA ALA A 19 4.77 -15.14 -11.74
C ALA A 19 3.73 -14.01 -11.59
N PRO A 20 4.09 -12.89 -10.91
CA PRO A 20 3.18 -11.76 -10.83
C PRO A 20 2.83 -11.29 -12.25
N ASN A 21 1.53 -11.26 -12.56
CA ASN A 21 1.07 -10.81 -13.87
C ASN A 21 1.47 -9.33 -14.06
N PRO A 22 2.28 -8.99 -15.09
CA PRO A 22 2.69 -7.62 -15.39
C PRO A 22 1.48 -6.73 -15.60
N LYS A 23 1.29 -5.76 -14.70
CA LYS A 23 0.26 -4.74 -14.82
C LYS A 23 0.50 -3.57 -13.88
N LEU A 24 0.00 -2.42 -14.31
CA LEU A 24 -0.13 -1.25 -13.44
C LEU A 24 -1.15 -1.54 -12.33
N ARG A 25 -0.83 -1.16 -11.09
CA ARG A 25 -1.66 -1.31 -9.89
C ARG A 25 -1.53 -0.06 -9.04
N MET A 26 -2.52 0.19 -8.17
CA MET A 26 -2.40 1.32 -7.23
C MET A 26 -1.18 1.22 -6.30
N SER A 27 -0.74 0.02 -5.97
CA SER A 27 0.42 -0.17 -5.10
C SER A 27 1.78 0.05 -5.79
N ASN A 28 1.85 0.11 -7.12
CA ASN A 28 3.11 0.34 -7.84
C ASN A 28 3.14 1.65 -8.64
N ILE A 29 2.02 2.35 -8.81
CA ILE A 29 1.93 3.59 -9.61
C ILE A 29 2.87 4.71 -9.13
N GLY A 30 3.21 4.75 -7.85
CA GLY A 30 4.11 5.74 -7.28
C GLY A 30 5.60 5.40 -7.36
N LYS A 31 5.97 4.22 -7.91
CA LYS A 31 7.36 3.75 -7.90
C LYS A 31 8.28 4.76 -8.63
N PRO A 32 9.34 5.29 -7.98
CA PRO A 32 10.10 6.41 -8.53
C PRO A 32 10.94 6.04 -9.75
N CYS A 33 11.41 4.79 -9.84
CA CYS A 33 12.19 4.33 -10.99
C CYS A 33 11.27 3.99 -12.16
N SER A 34 11.20 4.89 -13.15
CA SER A 34 10.38 4.73 -14.37
C SER A 34 10.66 3.43 -15.13
N ARG A 35 11.93 3.02 -15.24
CA ARG A 35 12.30 1.77 -15.90
C ARG A 35 11.81 0.54 -15.13
N ALA A 36 11.94 0.56 -13.79
CA ALA A 36 11.44 -0.54 -12.97
C ALA A 36 9.91 -0.64 -13.03
N LEU A 37 9.21 0.50 -13.02
CA LEU A 37 7.77 0.54 -13.22
C LEU A 37 7.36 0.06 -14.61
N TRP A 38 8.11 0.43 -15.66
CA TRP A 38 7.86 -0.06 -17.02
C TRP A 38 7.96 -1.58 -17.10
N TYR A 39 8.96 -2.20 -16.46
CA TYR A 39 9.07 -3.66 -16.36
C TYR A 39 7.96 -4.30 -15.53
N ASP A 40 7.50 -3.66 -14.44
CA ASP A 40 6.35 -4.16 -13.68
C ASP A 40 5.06 -4.19 -14.52
N ILE A 41 4.97 -3.36 -15.57
CA ILE A 41 3.79 -3.22 -16.45
C ILE A 41 3.92 -4.04 -17.74
N ASN A 42 5.08 -4.01 -18.38
CA ASN A 42 5.33 -4.53 -19.74
C ASN A 42 6.35 -5.66 -19.79
N GLY A 43 6.97 -6.01 -18.65
CA GLY A 43 7.95 -7.08 -18.60
C GLY A 43 7.33 -8.41 -18.97
N ASP A 44 8.16 -9.36 -19.39
CA ASP A 44 7.71 -10.71 -19.70
C ASP A 44 7.32 -11.46 -18.40
N GLU A 45 6.49 -12.50 -18.52
CA GLU A 45 6.10 -13.39 -17.41
C GLU A 45 7.30 -14.15 -16.76
N GLN A 46 8.53 -13.91 -17.23
CA GLN A 46 9.77 -14.47 -16.70
C GLN A 46 10.34 -13.68 -15.50
N ALA A 47 9.54 -12.80 -14.89
CA ALA A 47 9.94 -12.12 -13.66
C ALA A 47 10.40 -13.14 -12.61
N GLU A 48 11.54 -12.87 -11.97
CA GLU A 48 12.05 -13.74 -10.91
C GLU A 48 10.97 -13.91 -9.82
N SER A 49 10.74 -15.16 -9.44
CA SER A 49 9.87 -15.46 -8.31
C SER A 49 10.40 -14.77 -7.05
N PHE A 50 9.49 -14.24 -6.23
CA PHE A 50 9.88 -13.69 -4.94
C PHE A 50 10.62 -14.73 -4.10
N THR A 51 11.76 -14.30 -3.56
CA THR A 51 12.53 -15.13 -2.63
C THR A 51 11.67 -15.48 -1.41
N PRO A 52 11.92 -16.62 -0.74
CA PRO A 52 11.24 -16.97 0.50
C PRO A 52 11.32 -15.86 1.55
N GLN A 53 12.46 -15.17 1.63
CA GLN A 53 12.67 -14.04 2.54
C GLN A 53 11.75 -12.86 2.20
N THR A 54 11.51 -12.57 0.92
CA THR A 54 10.57 -11.52 0.49
C THR A 54 9.13 -11.91 0.82
N LYS A 55 8.74 -13.17 0.60
CA LYS A 55 7.41 -13.65 1.00
C LYS A 55 7.18 -13.53 2.51
N LEU A 56 8.18 -13.86 3.32
CA LEU A 56 8.13 -13.67 4.78
C LEU A 56 7.95 -12.19 5.16
N LYS A 57 8.62 -11.26 4.46
CA LYS A 57 8.41 -9.82 4.69
C LYS A 57 6.97 -9.39 4.39
N PHE A 58 6.35 -9.92 3.33
CA PHE A 58 4.94 -9.64 3.02
C PHE A 58 4.00 -10.23 4.07
N ILE A 59 4.24 -11.46 4.53
CA ILE A 59 3.49 -12.07 5.64
C ILE A 59 3.55 -11.20 6.88
N VAL A 60 4.73 -10.71 7.25
CA VAL A 60 4.88 -9.80 8.41
C VAL A 60 4.06 -8.52 8.21
N GLY A 61 4.05 -7.96 7.00
CA GLY A 61 3.20 -6.83 6.65
C GLY A 61 1.72 -7.12 6.85
N ASP A 62 1.21 -8.19 6.25
CA ASP A 62 -0.20 -8.57 6.33
C ASP A 62 -0.62 -8.90 7.78
N ILE A 63 0.26 -9.51 8.59
CA ILE A 63 0.01 -9.77 10.02
C ILE A 63 -0.10 -8.45 10.80
N VAL A 64 0.83 -7.52 10.57
CA VAL A 64 0.81 -6.21 11.23
C VAL A 64 -0.45 -5.44 10.86
N GLU A 65 -0.86 -5.45 9.59
CA GLU A 65 -2.10 -4.84 9.13
C GLU A 65 -3.32 -5.41 9.89
N ALA A 66 -3.51 -6.73 9.83
CA ALA A 66 -4.64 -7.39 10.49
C ALA A 66 -4.64 -7.14 12.02
N MET A 67 -3.46 -7.16 12.64
CA MET A 67 -3.30 -6.89 14.07
C MET A 67 -3.71 -5.45 14.43
N LEU A 68 -3.22 -4.44 13.70
CA LEU A 68 -3.53 -3.04 14.01
C LEU A 68 -4.99 -2.69 13.74
N ILE A 69 -5.57 -3.21 12.65
CA ILE A 69 -6.99 -3.04 12.35
C ILE A 69 -7.85 -3.67 13.45
N TYR A 70 -7.46 -4.85 13.94
CA TYR A 70 -8.13 -5.49 15.08
C TYR A 70 -8.02 -4.65 16.35
N LEU A 71 -6.82 -4.17 16.70
CA LEU A 71 -6.60 -3.33 17.89
C LEU A 71 -7.36 -2.01 17.82
N ALA A 72 -7.48 -1.39 16.64
CA ALA A 72 -8.28 -0.18 16.46
C ALA A 72 -9.76 -0.42 16.82
N LYS A 73 -10.34 -1.56 16.42
CA LYS A 73 -11.70 -1.94 16.81
C LYS A 73 -11.83 -2.17 18.32
N GLU A 74 -10.90 -2.91 18.92
CA GLU A 74 -10.91 -3.19 20.36
C GLU A 74 -10.71 -1.91 21.19
N ALA A 75 -10.00 -0.92 20.65
CA ALA A 75 -9.88 0.41 21.25
C ALA A 75 -11.16 1.26 21.13
N GLY A 76 -12.20 0.78 20.45
CA GLY A 76 -13.51 1.44 20.32
C GLY A 76 -13.68 2.30 19.06
N HIS A 77 -12.73 2.26 18.12
CA HIS A 77 -12.85 2.99 16.86
C HIS A 77 -13.76 2.26 15.86
N SER A 78 -14.44 3.03 15.01
CA SER A 78 -15.27 2.50 13.93
C SER A 78 -14.38 2.11 12.75
N VAL A 79 -14.29 0.82 12.44
CA VAL A 79 -13.51 0.31 11.30
C VAL A 79 -14.44 -0.21 10.21
N THR A 80 -14.36 0.40 9.03
CA THR A 80 -15.21 0.11 7.85
C THR A 80 -14.36 -0.08 6.60
N GLU A 81 -14.99 -0.47 5.48
CA GLU A 81 -14.32 -0.59 4.16
C GLU A 81 -13.02 -1.41 4.16
N MET A 82 -12.94 -2.44 5.01
CA MET A 82 -11.74 -3.28 5.11
C MET A 82 -11.51 -4.06 3.81
N GLN A 83 -10.33 -3.93 3.22
CA GLN A 83 -9.95 -4.63 1.99
C GLN A 83 -10.88 -4.35 0.79
N SER A 84 -11.64 -3.23 0.81
CA SER A 84 -12.52 -2.83 -0.29
C SER A 84 -11.72 -2.61 -1.58
N GLU A 85 -12.18 -3.23 -2.68
CA GLU A 85 -11.59 -3.02 -4.02
C GLU A 85 -12.03 -1.66 -4.57
N ILE A 86 -11.09 -0.94 -5.16
CA ILE A 86 -11.33 0.29 -5.90
C ILE A 86 -10.80 0.16 -7.32
N GLU A 87 -11.33 0.97 -8.23
CA GLU A 87 -10.90 1.02 -9.63
C GLU A 87 -10.95 2.47 -10.14
N ILE A 88 -9.84 2.94 -10.71
CA ILE A 88 -9.73 4.23 -11.40
C ILE A 88 -9.01 3.97 -12.72
N ASP A 89 -9.63 4.36 -13.83
CA ASP A 89 -9.09 4.19 -15.20
C ASP A 89 -8.54 2.76 -15.45
N ASP A 90 -9.36 1.75 -15.15
CA ASP A 90 -9.05 0.30 -15.23
C ASP A 90 -7.92 -0.18 -14.30
N ILE A 91 -7.40 0.68 -13.41
CA ILE A 91 -6.36 0.33 -12.44
C ILE A 91 -6.99 0.01 -11.09
N LYS A 92 -6.93 -1.27 -10.72
CA LYS A 92 -7.45 -1.79 -9.45
C LYS A 92 -6.49 -1.55 -8.27
N GLY A 93 -7.08 -1.37 -7.10
CA GLY A 93 -6.41 -1.33 -5.81
C GLY A 93 -7.29 -1.91 -4.70
N HIS A 94 -6.69 -2.23 -3.56
CA HIS A 94 -7.40 -2.56 -2.34
C HIS A 94 -6.91 -1.62 -1.25
N ILE A 95 -7.86 -0.97 -0.57
CA ILE A 95 -7.53 -0.17 0.61
C ILE A 95 -7.44 -1.07 1.84
N ASP A 96 -6.72 -0.65 2.86
CA ASP A 96 -6.66 -1.44 4.08
C ASP A 96 -7.95 -1.30 4.88
N CYS A 97 -8.36 -0.07 5.21
CA CYS A 97 -9.65 0.23 5.83
C CYS A 97 -9.95 1.74 5.88
N MET A 98 -11.14 2.06 6.39
CA MET A 98 -11.44 3.36 6.99
C MET A 98 -11.56 3.23 8.51
N ILE A 99 -10.95 4.15 9.25
CA ILE A 99 -11.04 4.24 10.72
C ILE A 99 -11.66 5.60 11.08
N ASP A 100 -12.80 5.58 11.78
CA ASP A 100 -13.61 6.77 12.11
C ASP A 100 -13.95 7.64 10.88
N GLY A 101 -14.10 7.00 9.73
CA GLY A 101 -14.37 7.66 8.45
C GLY A 101 -13.14 8.25 7.77
N GLU A 102 -11.94 8.16 8.36
CA GLU A 102 -10.68 8.53 7.74
C GLU A 102 -10.11 7.35 6.93
N LEU A 103 -9.59 7.62 5.75
CA LEU A 103 -8.88 6.63 4.94
C LEU A 103 -7.55 6.29 5.62
N VAL A 104 -7.33 5.01 5.94
CA VAL A 104 -6.11 4.54 6.62
C VAL A 104 -5.42 3.45 5.82
N ASP A 105 -4.12 3.62 5.64
CA ASP A 105 -3.22 2.63 5.04
C ASP A 105 -2.12 2.27 6.07
N VAL A 106 -2.00 0.99 6.40
CA VAL A 106 -1.11 0.46 7.44
C VAL A 106 0.25 0.13 6.83
N LYS A 107 1.32 0.64 7.43
CA LYS A 107 2.69 0.37 6.99
C LYS A 107 3.51 -0.30 8.09
N SER A 108 4.03 -1.50 7.81
CA SER A 108 5.12 -2.06 8.62
C SER A 108 6.46 -1.44 8.19
N ALA A 109 7.16 -0.83 9.13
CA ALA A 109 8.37 -0.03 8.87
C ALA A 109 9.55 -0.54 9.69
N SER A 110 10.77 -0.11 9.37
CA SER A 110 11.91 -0.18 10.29
C SER A 110 11.94 1.08 11.15
N ALA A 111 12.60 1.05 12.31
CA ALA A 111 12.85 2.24 13.13
C ALA A 111 13.39 3.45 12.34
N PHE A 112 14.25 3.21 11.33
CA PHE A 112 14.72 4.27 10.43
C PHE A 112 13.59 4.84 9.57
N SER A 113 12.80 3.97 8.93
CA SER A 113 11.68 4.38 8.06
C SER A 113 10.54 5.01 8.85
N MET A 114 10.41 4.73 10.14
CA MET A 114 9.41 5.37 11.02
C MET A 114 9.59 6.88 11.13
N LYS A 115 10.83 7.38 11.02
CA LYS A 115 11.14 8.81 11.19
C LYS A 115 10.34 9.69 10.23
N LYS A 116 10.12 9.26 8.98
CA LYS A 116 9.40 10.04 7.99
C LYS A 116 7.92 10.19 8.30
N PHE A 117 7.31 9.19 8.94
CA PHE A 117 5.92 9.28 9.40
C PHE A 117 5.81 10.19 10.63
N LYS A 118 6.72 10.04 11.60
CA LYS A 118 6.73 10.88 12.81
C LYS A 118 7.01 12.36 12.54
N ASN A 119 7.96 12.62 11.65
CA ASN A 119 8.43 13.98 11.38
C ASN A 119 7.65 14.65 10.24
N GLY A 120 6.73 13.93 9.58
CA GLY A 120 5.98 14.43 8.44
C GLY A 120 6.81 14.64 7.16
N THR A 121 8.00 14.04 7.08
CA THR A 121 8.93 14.19 5.93
C THR A 121 8.73 13.10 4.87
N LEU A 122 7.59 12.42 4.85
CA LEU A 122 7.28 11.41 3.82
C LEU A 122 7.29 12.00 2.39
N PRO A 123 6.75 13.21 2.13
CA PRO A 123 6.78 13.80 0.79
C PRO A 123 8.21 14.09 0.28
N ASP A 124 9.15 14.34 1.21
CA ASP A 124 10.53 14.68 0.86
C ASP A 124 11.31 13.45 0.36
N ASP A 125 10.92 12.24 0.79
CA ASP A 125 11.57 10.97 0.46
C ASP A 125 10.56 9.81 0.41
N ASP A 126 9.76 9.81 -0.66
CA ASP A 126 8.81 8.74 -0.97
C ASP A 126 9.43 7.63 -1.84
N ALA A 127 10.45 6.97 -1.30
CA ALA A 127 11.17 5.88 -1.98
C ALA A 127 10.29 4.70 -2.45
N PHE A 128 9.05 4.59 -1.93
CA PHE A 128 8.13 3.49 -2.21
C PHE A 128 6.89 3.91 -3.01
N GLY A 129 6.66 5.21 -3.23
CA GLY A 129 5.49 5.68 -3.96
C GLY A 129 4.19 5.65 -3.15
N TYR A 130 4.27 5.77 -1.82
CA TYR A 130 3.14 5.77 -0.92
C TYR A 130 2.18 6.94 -1.18
N ILE A 131 2.69 8.11 -1.56
CA ILE A 131 1.86 9.30 -1.81
C ILE A 131 0.91 9.08 -2.98
N SER A 132 1.41 8.55 -4.11
CA SER A 132 0.55 8.25 -5.26
C SER A 132 -0.43 7.12 -4.96
N GLN A 133 -0.02 6.12 -4.17
CA GLN A 133 -0.90 5.03 -3.75
C GLN A 133 -2.09 5.56 -2.91
N ILE A 134 -1.81 6.30 -1.84
CA ILE A 134 -2.86 6.82 -0.96
C ILE A 134 -3.71 7.89 -1.65
N SER A 135 -3.13 8.63 -2.59
CA SER A 135 -3.88 9.55 -3.45
C SER A 135 -4.88 8.81 -4.32
N GLY A 136 -4.51 7.67 -4.92
CA GLY A 136 -5.44 6.81 -5.66
C GLY A 136 -6.63 6.38 -4.81
N TYR A 137 -6.37 5.95 -3.59
CA TYR A 137 -7.41 5.57 -2.65
C TYR A 137 -8.29 6.74 -2.25
N ALA A 138 -7.69 7.90 -1.99
CA ALA A 138 -8.44 9.11 -1.63
C ALA A 138 -9.35 9.58 -2.78
N ASN A 139 -8.88 9.58 -4.02
CA ASN A 139 -9.68 9.93 -5.19
C ASN A 139 -10.88 8.98 -5.36
N ALA A 140 -10.69 7.66 -5.20
CA ALA A 140 -11.77 6.67 -5.34
C ALA A 140 -12.91 6.88 -4.33
N PHE A 141 -12.58 7.36 -3.13
CA PHE A 141 -13.55 7.60 -2.05
C PHE A 141 -13.92 9.10 -1.89
N GLY A 142 -13.47 9.98 -2.78
CA GLY A 142 -13.72 11.42 -2.69
C GLY A 142 -13.14 12.08 -1.43
N LYS A 143 -12.06 11.54 -0.87
CA LYS A 143 -11.37 12.06 0.32
C LYS A 143 -10.36 13.13 -0.06
N LYS A 144 -10.17 14.09 0.85
CA LYS A 144 -9.18 15.18 0.71
C LYS A 144 -7.85 14.87 1.41
N SER A 145 -7.77 13.70 2.04
CA SER A 145 -6.59 13.26 2.77
C SER A 145 -6.59 11.74 2.90
N GLY A 146 -5.43 11.19 3.20
CA GLY A 146 -5.28 9.82 3.66
C GLY A 146 -4.22 9.74 4.74
N THR A 147 -4.41 8.82 5.68
CA THR A 147 -3.53 8.64 6.84
C THR A 147 -2.76 7.34 6.72
N PHE A 148 -1.45 7.42 6.92
CA PHE A 148 -0.62 6.25 7.14
C PHE A 148 -0.57 5.91 8.62
N LEU A 149 -0.89 4.67 8.98
CA LEU A 149 -0.66 4.12 10.31
C LEU A 149 0.59 3.23 10.26
N ALA A 150 1.72 3.78 10.68
CA ALA A 150 3.01 3.10 10.61
C ALA A 150 3.35 2.39 11.93
N PHE A 151 3.89 1.18 11.82
CA PHE A 151 4.33 0.36 12.96
C PHE A 151 5.79 -0.09 12.81
N ASP A 152 6.60 0.16 13.83
CA ASP A 152 7.97 -0.35 13.90
C ASP A 152 7.99 -1.83 14.28
N LYS A 153 8.31 -2.70 13.32
CA LYS A 153 8.42 -4.14 13.56
C LYS A 153 9.53 -4.55 14.53
N SER A 154 10.46 -3.64 14.84
CA SER A 154 11.58 -3.91 15.75
C SER A 154 11.35 -3.31 17.14
N GLY A 155 10.89 -2.05 17.22
CA GLY A 155 10.70 -1.32 18.47
C GLY A 155 9.27 -1.34 19.03
N GLY A 156 8.27 -1.76 18.26
CA GLY A 156 6.88 -1.80 18.69
C GLY A 156 6.19 -0.44 18.78
N GLU A 157 6.75 0.59 18.14
CA GLU A 157 6.23 1.95 18.18
C GLU A 157 5.25 2.22 17.02
N LEU A 158 4.24 3.05 17.29
CA LEU A 158 3.27 3.54 16.32
C LEU A 158 3.53 5.01 15.98
N ALA A 159 3.28 5.37 14.72
CA ALA A 159 3.23 6.75 14.26
C ALA A 159 2.13 6.90 13.21
N THR A 160 1.47 8.06 13.21
CA THR A 160 0.54 8.44 12.17
C THR A 160 1.09 9.59 11.35
N TYR A 161 0.81 9.58 10.05
CA TYR A 161 1.07 10.70 9.17
C TYR A 161 -0.12 10.90 8.24
N THR A 162 -0.74 12.07 8.30
CA THR A 162 -1.85 12.43 7.41
C THR A 162 -1.33 13.26 6.26
N HIS A 163 -1.55 12.77 5.05
CA HIS A 163 -1.22 13.47 3.82
C HIS A 163 -2.48 14.18 3.28
N HIS A 164 -2.36 15.48 3.04
CA HIS A 164 -3.48 16.33 2.59
C HIS A 164 -3.37 16.75 1.11
N GLU A 165 -2.21 16.57 0.48
CA GLU A 165 -1.97 17.01 -0.91
C GLU A 165 -2.22 15.88 -1.90
N ILE A 166 -3.50 15.49 -2.03
CA ILE A 166 -3.91 14.37 -2.88
C ILE A 166 -3.58 14.64 -4.36
N GLU A 167 -2.77 13.78 -4.97
CA GLU A 167 -2.44 13.82 -6.40
C GLU A 167 -3.68 13.51 -7.26
N ASP A 168 -3.78 14.11 -8.45
CA ASP A 168 -4.73 13.66 -9.47
C ASP A 168 -4.29 12.30 -10.02
N THR A 169 -5.04 11.26 -9.64
CA THR A 169 -4.69 9.87 -9.95
C THR A 169 -4.86 9.57 -11.43
N SER A 170 -5.90 10.10 -12.08
CA SER A 170 -6.13 9.90 -13.51
C SER A 170 -5.02 10.55 -14.34
N ALA A 171 -4.61 11.77 -13.97
CA ALA A 171 -3.46 12.42 -14.59
C ALA A 171 -2.17 11.62 -14.37
N LYS A 172 -1.97 11.05 -13.18
CA LYS A 172 -0.82 10.21 -12.86
C LYS A 172 -0.80 8.93 -13.70
N ILE A 173 -1.92 8.22 -13.82
CA ILE A 173 -2.07 7.02 -14.66
C ILE A 173 -1.71 7.34 -16.11
N ALA A 174 -2.32 8.40 -16.67
CA ALA A 174 -2.03 8.83 -18.03
C ALA A 174 -0.53 9.13 -18.22
N SER A 175 0.10 9.81 -17.25
CA SER A 175 1.53 10.13 -17.31
C SER A 175 2.43 8.89 -17.29
N VAL A 176 2.01 7.80 -16.63
CA VAL A 176 2.77 6.56 -16.56
C VAL A 176 2.60 5.75 -17.84
N GLN A 177 1.37 5.63 -18.35
CA GLN A 177 1.09 4.87 -19.57
C GLN A 177 1.73 5.47 -20.83
N HIS A 178 1.88 6.79 -20.90
CA HIS A 178 2.49 7.47 -22.05
C HIS A 178 4.03 7.53 -21.98
N ARG A 179 4.66 7.16 -20.85
CA ARG A 179 6.12 7.16 -20.73
C ARG A 179 6.70 5.95 -21.45
N ARG A 180 7.48 6.20 -22.50
CA ARG A 180 8.43 5.21 -23.03
C ARG A 180 9.61 5.05 -22.06
N PRO A 181 10.18 3.85 -21.91
CA PRO A 181 11.38 3.68 -21.09
C PRO A 181 12.50 4.51 -21.71
N LEU A 182 13.20 5.28 -20.86
CA LEU A 182 14.47 5.95 -21.20
C LEU A 182 15.59 4.91 -21.27
#